data_AF-A0ABD0UT50-F1
#
_entry.id   AF-A0ABD0UT50-F1
#
_cell.length_a   1.000
_cell.length_b   1.000
_cell.length_c   1.000
_cell.angle_alpha   90.00
_cell.angle_beta   90.00
_cell.angle_gamma   90.00
#
_symmetry.space_group_name_H-M   'P 1'
#
loop_
_entity.id
_entity.type
_entity.pdbx_description
1 polymer ?
#
loop_
_entity_poly.entity_id
_entity_poly.type
_entity_poly.pdbx_seq_one_letter_code
_entity_poly.pdbx_strand_id
1 'polypeptide(L)'
;MDFLLDGKICIKLEPSGETNSKDKWWDDGIVGRIKQIFVWYGEDFVSGFQTIYESTGKNLISKRHGGSCVNFEMINLKKPLTWLSGYYGTFRVDPSLFETDEETEPWNFY
;
A
#
# COMPACT_ATOMS: atom_id res chain seq x y z
N MET A 1 -13.28 -14.18 9.37
CA MET A 1 -14.16 -15.13 8.66
C MET A 1 -13.25 -16.12 7.96
N ASP A 2 -13.46 -17.41 8.18
CA ASP A 2 -12.59 -18.47 7.66
C ASP A 2 -13.24 -19.09 6.43
N PHE A 3 -12.43 -19.44 5.43
CA PHE A 3 -12.91 -20.04 4.20
C PHE A 3 -12.07 -21.27 3.84
N LEU A 4 -12.74 -22.26 3.23
CA LEU A 4 -12.09 -23.46 2.74
C LEU A 4 -11.69 -23.26 1.27
N LEU A 5 -10.40 -23.41 0.98
CA LEU A 5 -9.87 -23.46 -0.38
C LEU A 5 -9.09 -24.77 -0.56
N ASP A 6 -9.54 -25.62 -1.48
CA ASP A 6 -8.92 -26.92 -1.78
C ASP A 6 -8.63 -27.78 -0.53
N GLY A 7 -9.57 -27.81 0.41
CA GLY A 7 -9.44 -28.54 1.67
C GLY A 7 -8.51 -27.90 2.70
N LYS A 8 -7.98 -26.70 2.44
CA LYS A 8 -7.20 -25.90 3.39
C LYS A 8 -8.06 -24.82 4.01
N ILE A 9 -7.86 -24.59 5.30
CA ILE A 9 -8.43 -23.45 6.01
C ILE A 9 -7.56 -22.24 5.71
N CYS A 10 -8.17 -21.18 5.19
CA CYS A 10 -7.54 -19.88 5.06
C CYS A 10 -8.24 -18.90 6.00
N ILE A 11 -7.43 -18.15 6.72
CA ILE A 11 -7.88 -17.19 7.74
C ILE A 11 -7.53 -15.80 7.23
N LYS A 12 -8.54 -14.94 7.11
CA LYS A 12 -8.31 -13.51 6.84
C LYS A 12 -7.91 -12.83 8.16
N LEU A 13 -6.75 -12.19 8.16
CA LEU A 13 -6.29 -11.36 9.27
C LEU A 13 -6.87 -9.95 9.13
N GLU A 14 -7.05 -9.27 10.25
CA GLU A 14 -7.48 -7.86 10.26
C GLU A 14 -6.36 -6.93 9.79
N PRO A 15 -6.71 -5.80 9.14
CA PRO A 15 -5.73 -4.82 8.71
C PRO A 15 -4.98 -4.22 9.92
N SER A 16 -3.71 -3.89 9.72
CA SER A 16 -2.89 -3.12 10.67
C SER A 16 -2.58 -1.76 10.07
N GLY A 17 -3.02 -0.68 10.72
CA GLY A 17 -2.94 0.67 10.15
C GLY A 17 -4.14 1.53 10.53
N GLU A 18 -4.33 2.61 9.78
CA GLU A 18 -5.55 3.42 9.85
C GLU A 18 -6.72 2.68 9.18
N THR A 19 -7.79 2.46 9.93
CA THR A 19 -8.99 1.74 9.44
C THR A 19 -10.12 2.69 9.02
N ASN A 20 -9.99 3.99 9.29
CA ASN A 20 -11.02 5.00 9.08
C ASN A 20 -10.71 5.96 7.91
N SER A 21 -9.79 5.59 7.03
CA SER A 21 -9.47 6.39 5.85
C SER A 21 -10.67 6.47 4.91
N LYS A 22 -10.88 7.63 4.26
CA LYS A 22 -11.85 7.79 3.16
C LYS A 22 -11.43 7.04 1.88
N ASP A 23 -10.24 6.46 1.88
CA ASP A 23 -9.70 5.74 0.75
C ASP A 23 -10.44 4.44 0.46
N LYS A 24 -10.38 4.04 -0.81
CA LYS A 24 -11.06 2.85 -1.31
C LYS A 24 -10.46 1.59 -0.68
N TRP A 25 -11.28 0.85 0.07
CA TRP A 25 -10.94 -0.50 0.52
C TRP A 25 -10.64 -1.41 -0.67
N TRP A 26 -9.69 -2.31 -0.48
CA TRP A 26 -9.27 -3.26 -1.49
C TRP A 26 -9.10 -4.65 -0.87
N ASP A 27 -9.38 -5.67 -1.68
CA ASP A 27 -9.20 -7.07 -1.34
C ASP A 27 -8.96 -7.82 -2.66
N ASP A 28 -7.75 -8.33 -2.86
CA ASP A 28 -7.42 -9.15 -4.04
C ASP A 28 -8.04 -10.56 -3.91
N GLY A 29 -8.50 -10.96 -2.72
CA GLY A 29 -9.00 -12.28 -2.41
C GLY A 29 -7.89 -13.34 -2.38
N ILE A 30 -8.29 -14.62 -2.48
CA ILE A 30 -7.35 -15.73 -2.60
C ILE A 30 -7.08 -15.99 -4.07
N VAL A 31 -5.92 -15.54 -4.56
CA VAL A 31 -5.59 -15.63 -5.99
C VAL A 31 -4.63 -16.79 -6.27
N GLY A 32 -3.54 -16.87 -5.51
CA GLY A 32 -2.47 -17.83 -5.73
C GLY A 32 -1.25 -17.52 -4.87
N ARG A 33 -0.12 -18.15 -5.20
CA ARG A 33 1.15 -17.91 -4.50
C ARG A 33 1.71 -16.55 -4.88
N ILE A 34 2.15 -15.75 -3.90
CA ILE A 34 2.88 -14.52 -4.17
C ILE A 34 4.24 -14.84 -4.80
N LYS A 35 4.50 -14.29 -5.99
CA LYS A 35 5.76 -14.42 -6.74
C LYS A 35 6.61 -13.16 -6.66
N GLN A 36 5.96 -12.00 -6.73
CA GLN A 36 6.64 -10.71 -6.73
C GLN A 36 5.75 -9.65 -6.08
N ILE A 37 6.35 -8.72 -5.34
CA ILE A 37 5.68 -7.57 -4.75
C ILE A 37 6.40 -6.31 -5.23
N PHE A 38 5.64 -5.35 -5.72
CA PHE A 38 6.09 -3.99 -5.99
C PHE A 38 5.65 -3.12 -4.83
N VAL A 39 6.56 -2.31 -4.29
CA VAL A 39 6.28 -1.40 -3.18
C VAL A 39 6.71 0.00 -3.58
N TRP A 40 5.76 0.94 -3.64
CA TRP A 40 6.04 2.35 -3.89
C TRP A 40 6.21 3.08 -2.56
N TYR A 41 7.20 3.96 -2.46
CA TYR A 41 7.52 4.65 -1.21
C TYR A 41 7.91 6.11 -1.43
N GLY A 42 7.58 6.94 -0.45
CA GLY A 42 8.15 8.28 -0.25
C GLY A 42 9.33 8.20 0.72
N GLU A 43 9.76 9.36 1.24
CA GLU A 43 10.86 9.42 2.20
C GLU A 43 10.56 8.62 3.48
N ASP A 44 9.36 8.78 4.03
CA ASP A 44 8.99 8.22 5.34
C ASP A 44 7.85 7.20 5.32
N PHE A 45 7.26 6.91 4.16
CA PHE A 45 6.05 6.09 4.09
C PHE A 45 5.94 5.22 2.83
N VAL A 46 5.24 4.10 2.99
CA VAL A 46 4.79 3.26 1.86
C VAL A 46 3.55 3.91 1.27
N SER A 47 3.60 4.26 -0.01
CA SER A 47 2.49 4.92 -0.71
C SER A 47 1.59 3.93 -1.45
N GLY A 48 2.07 2.73 -1.77
CA GLY A 48 1.27 1.73 -2.45
C GLY A 48 1.99 0.43 -2.73
N PHE A 49 1.24 -0.56 -3.20
CA PHE A 49 1.76 -1.88 -3.54
C PHE A 49 0.97 -2.53 -4.68
N GLN A 50 1.60 -3.50 -5.33
CA GLN A 50 1.02 -4.34 -6.38
C GLN A 50 1.69 -5.71 -6.31
N THR A 51 0.93 -6.77 -6.57
CA THR A 51 1.39 -8.14 -6.42
C THR A 51 1.27 -8.89 -7.73
N ILE A 52 2.27 -9.71 -8.05
CA ILE A 52 2.16 -10.77 -9.04
C ILE A 52 1.97 -12.08 -8.29
N TYR A 53 0.85 -12.74 -8.58
CA TYR A 53 0.50 -14.06 -8.10
C TYR A 53 0.83 -15.11 -9.16
N GLU A 54 1.16 -16.32 -8.71
CA GLU A 54 1.25 -17.52 -9.53
C GLU A 54 0.09 -18.44 -9.15
N SER A 55 -0.78 -18.73 -10.13
CA SER A 55 -1.93 -19.61 -9.95
C SER A 55 -2.06 -20.51 -11.17
N THR A 56 -2.15 -21.83 -10.95
CA THR A 56 -2.24 -22.84 -12.02
C THR A 56 -1.15 -22.71 -13.11
N GLY A 57 0.07 -22.31 -12.72
CA GLY A 57 1.19 -22.10 -13.65
C GLY A 57 1.14 -20.79 -14.46
N LYS A 58 0.15 -19.92 -14.22
CA LYS A 58 0.04 -18.60 -14.85
C LYS A 58 0.36 -17.49 -13.85
N ASN A 59 0.93 -16.40 -14.35
CA ASN A 59 1.11 -15.17 -13.58
C ASN A 59 -0.14 -14.30 -13.69
N LEU A 60 -0.65 -13.80 -12.57
CA LEU A 60 -1.76 -12.86 -12.47
C LEU A 60 -1.25 -11.60 -11.77
N ILE A 61 -1.63 -10.42 -12.27
CA ILE A 61 -1.18 -9.13 -11.73
C ILE A 61 -2.36 -8.46 -11.04
N SER A 62 -2.18 -8.04 -9.78
CA SER A 62 -3.19 -7.29 -9.05
C SER A 62 -3.37 -5.87 -9.63
N LYS A 63 -4.44 -5.19 -9.23
CA LYS A 63 -4.45 -3.73 -9.34
C LYS A 63 -3.39 -3.15 -8.41
N ARG A 64 -2.83 -2.00 -8.77
CA ARG A 64 -2.04 -1.19 -7.83
C ARG A 64 -3.00 -0.58 -6.81
N HIS A 65 -2.67 -0.73 -5.54
CA HIS A 65 -3.41 -0.16 -4.41
C HIS A 65 -2.60 1.00 -3.84
N GLY A 66 -3.21 2.17 -3.71
CA GLY A 66 -2.53 3.43 -3.41
C GLY A 66 -1.66 3.94 -4.58
N GLY A 67 -0.61 4.71 -4.25
CA GLY A 67 0.49 4.99 -5.16
C GLY A 67 0.59 6.42 -5.71
N SER A 68 0.80 7.39 -4.81
CA SER A 68 1.16 8.76 -5.19
C SER A 68 2.65 8.95 -5.51
N CYS A 69 3.53 8.08 -5.00
CA CYS A 69 4.98 8.19 -5.20
C CYS A 69 5.45 7.50 -6.49
N VAL A 70 6.61 7.96 -6.98
CA VAL A 70 7.29 7.43 -8.18
C VAL A 70 8.31 6.35 -7.86
N ASN A 71 9.00 6.44 -6.72
CA ASN A 71 10.01 5.48 -6.31
C ASN A 71 9.35 4.15 -5.93
N PHE A 72 9.95 3.05 -6.36
CA PHE A 72 9.48 1.71 -5.99
C PHE A 72 10.60 0.68 -5.96
N GLU A 73 10.41 -0.34 -5.13
CA GLU A 73 11.23 -1.56 -5.11
C GLU A 73 10.45 -2.75 -5.66
N MET A 74 11.18 -3.69 -6.25
CA MET A 74 10.66 -4.96 -6.75
C MET A 74 11.24 -6.12 -5.93
N ILE A 75 10.37 -6.77 -5.16
CA ILE A 75 10.73 -7.87 -4.27
C ILE A 75 10.36 -9.19 -4.94
N ASN A 76 11.36 -10.00 -5.31
CA ASN A 76 11.20 -11.30 -5.96
C ASN A 76 11.25 -12.45 -4.95
N LEU A 77 10.16 -13.21 -4.83
CA LEU A 77 10.05 -14.31 -3.87
C LEU A 77 10.39 -15.67 -4.50
N LYS A 78 11.56 -16.20 -4.15
CA LYS A 78 11.95 -17.58 -4.54
C LYS A 78 11.24 -18.65 -3.69
N LYS A 79 10.88 -18.31 -2.45
CA LYS A 79 10.17 -19.18 -1.49
C LYS A 79 8.84 -18.52 -1.07
N PRO A 80 7.88 -19.26 -0.49
CA PRO A 80 6.63 -18.67 -0.02
C PRO A 80 6.88 -17.55 1.00
N LEU A 81 6.05 -16.49 0.95
CA LEU A 81 6.01 -15.48 2.01
C LEU A 81 5.45 -16.12 3.28
N THR A 82 6.21 -16.10 4.36
CA THR A 82 5.81 -16.73 5.63
C THR A 82 5.32 -15.72 6.65
N TRP A 83 5.78 -14.47 6.58
CA TRP A 83 5.40 -13.42 7.51
C TRP A 83 5.68 -12.02 6.93
N LEU A 84 4.99 -11.01 7.45
CA LEU A 84 5.15 -9.59 7.09
C LEU A 84 5.09 -8.73 8.36
N SER A 85 6.08 -7.84 8.52
CA SER A 85 6.11 -6.75 9.52
C SER A 85 6.04 -5.39 8.85
N GLY A 86 5.60 -4.40 9.62
CA GLY A 86 5.83 -2.99 9.32
C GLY A 86 5.53 -2.11 10.51
N TYR A 87 5.69 -0.80 10.31
CA TYR A 87 5.25 0.24 11.23
C TYR A 87 4.15 1.06 10.56
N TYR A 88 3.19 1.52 11.34
CA TYR A 88 2.17 2.46 10.91
C TYR A 88 1.99 3.52 11.99
N GLY A 89 1.66 4.74 11.59
CA GLY A 89 1.50 5.87 12.49
C GLY A 89 1.18 7.14 11.71
N THR A 90 0.86 8.19 12.45
CA THR A 90 0.68 9.52 11.86
C THR A 90 2.01 10.24 11.85
N PHE A 91 2.46 10.65 10.66
CA PHE A 91 3.56 11.60 10.51
C PHE A 91 2.93 12.98 10.69
N ARG A 92 3.12 13.62 11.85
CA ARG A 92 2.81 15.04 11.98
C ARG A 92 3.89 15.79 11.20
N VAL A 93 3.58 16.19 9.97
CA VAL A 93 4.35 17.25 9.32
C VAL A 93 4.13 18.49 10.18
N ASP A 94 5.20 19.02 10.76
CA ASP A 94 5.13 20.27 11.50
C ASP A 94 4.55 21.33 10.54
N PRO A 95 3.40 21.95 10.86
CA PRO A 95 2.84 23.01 10.03
C PRO A 95 3.84 24.13 9.72
N SER A 96 4.87 24.33 10.57
CA SER A 96 5.92 25.33 10.35
C SER A 96 6.92 24.97 9.25
N LEU A 97 6.90 23.74 8.72
CA LEU A 97 7.72 23.33 7.56
C LEU A 97 7.05 23.66 6.22
N PHE A 98 5.79 24.06 6.24
CA PHE A 98 5.20 24.74 5.10
C PHE A 98 5.58 26.21 5.24
N GLU A 99 6.52 26.68 4.41
CA GLU A 99 6.72 28.11 4.23
C GLU A 99 5.35 28.70 3.86
N THR A 100 4.77 29.47 4.77
CA THR A 100 3.70 30.37 4.37
C THR A 100 4.35 31.35 3.43
N ASP A 101 4.02 31.30 2.15
CA ASP A 101 4.30 32.39 1.23
C ASP A 101 3.55 33.63 1.75
N GLU A 102 4.15 34.32 2.73
CA GLU A 102 3.79 35.68 3.12
C GLU A 102 4.28 36.61 2.01
N GLU A 103 3.61 36.58 0.85
CA GLU A 103 3.59 37.71 -0.08
C GLU A 103 2.45 37.54 -1.10
N THR A 104 1.20 37.71 -0.65
CA THR A 104 0.21 38.34 -1.52
C THR A 104 -0.01 39.75 -1.02
N GLU A 105 0.81 40.66 -1.54
CA GLU A 105 0.59 42.11 -1.48
C GLU A 105 -0.91 42.42 -1.72
N PRO A 106 -1.57 43.18 -0.85
CA PRO A 106 -2.97 43.53 -1.05
C PRO A 106 -3.06 44.41 -2.29
N TRP A 107 -3.79 43.93 -3.30
CA TRP A 107 -4.08 44.66 -4.53
C TRP A 107 -4.69 46.03 -4.19
N ASN A 108 -3.86 47.09 -4.21
CA ASN A 108 -4.33 48.46 -4.22
C ASN A 108 -4.98 48.73 -5.58
N PHE A 109 -6.31 48.70 -5.62
CA PHE A 109 -7.07 49.32 -6.71
C PHE A 109 -7.14 50.83 -6.44
N TYR A 110 -6.42 51.60 -7.27
CA TYR A 110 -6.70 53.02 -7.52
C TYR A 110 -7.79 53.16 -8.58
#